data_AF-A0A2V9BYE7-F1
#
_entry.id   AF-A0A2V9BYE7-F1
#
_cell.length_a   1.000
_cell.length_b   1.000
_cell.length_c   1.000
_cell.angle_alpha   90.00
_cell.angle_beta   90.00
_cell.angle_gamma   90.00
#
_symmetry.space_group_name_H-M   'P 1'
#
loop_
_entity.id
_entity.type
_entity.pdbx_description
1 polymer ?
#
loop_
_entity_poly.entity_id
_entity_poly.type
_entity_poly.pdbx_seq_one_letter_code
_entity_poly.pdbx_strand_id
1 'polypeptide(L)'
;SGRSWVALAYLVVFGSGIGFTSYLYILKKSTAARVATYALVNPVVALLLGWLFAGETISLRTVAATIVILTAVVLVITAPHHPKEHVQEPVPAPGEV
;
A
#
# COMPACT_ATOMS: atom_id res chain seq x y z
N SER A 1 -27.84 15.16 -3.55
CA SER A 1 -27.66 14.79 -2.12
C SER A 1 -27.73 13.29 -1.83
N GLY A 2 -28.71 12.50 -2.30
CA GLY A 2 -28.80 11.06 -1.96
C GLY A 2 -27.58 10.22 -2.37
N ARG A 3 -27.02 10.44 -3.58
CA ARG A 3 -25.82 9.72 -4.07
C ARG A 3 -24.59 9.94 -3.17
N SER A 4 -24.42 11.14 -2.64
CA SER A 4 -23.30 11.48 -1.74
C SER A 4 -23.42 10.75 -0.40
N TRP A 5 -24.63 10.63 0.15
CA TRP A 5 -24.87 9.85 1.36
C TRP A 5 -24.58 8.37 1.19
N VAL A 6 -24.98 7.79 0.04
CA VAL A 6 -24.67 6.40 -0.29
C VAL A 6 -23.16 6.19 -0.46
N ALA A 7 -22.47 7.10 -1.16
CA ALA A 7 -21.01 7.03 -1.31
C ALA A 7 -20.28 7.17 0.03
N LEU A 8 -20.77 8.04 0.93
CA LEU A 8 -20.24 8.18 2.29
C LEU A 8 -20.42 6.89 3.08
N ALA A 9 -21.63 6.31 3.09
CA ALA A 9 -21.90 5.05 3.77
C ALA A 9 -21.00 3.92 3.24
N TYR A 10 -20.80 3.86 1.92
CA TYR A 10 -19.88 2.91 1.29
C TYR A 10 -18.45 3.07 1.81
N LEU A 11 -17.91 4.29 1.84
CA LEU A 11 -16.55 4.55 2.34
C LEU A 11 -16.41 4.26 3.83
N VAL A 12 -17.43 4.57 4.63
CA VAL A 12 -17.43 4.27 6.07
C VAL A 12 -17.37 2.77 6.32
N VAL A 13 -18.19 1.98 5.60
CA VAL A 13 -18.25 0.53 5.81
C VAL A 13 -17.05 -0.18 5.17
N PHE A 14 -16.81 0.02 3.88
CA PHE A 14 -15.80 -0.73 3.14
C PHE A 14 -14.41 -0.12 3.26
N GLY A 15 -14.28 1.20 3.06
CA GLY A 15 -12.99 1.89 3.10
C GLY A 15 -12.38 1.93 4.50
N SER A 16 -13.20 2.32 5.49
CA SER A 16 -12.77 2.42 6.88
C SER A 16 -13.02 1.12 7.65
N GLY A 17 -14.29 0.75 7.88
CA GLY A 17 -14.65 -0.38 8.74
C GLY A 17 -13.91 -1.68 8.38
N ILE A 18 -14.02 -2.11 7.13
CA ILE A 18 -13.39 -3.35 6.66
C ILE A 18 -11.91 -3.13 6.29
N GLY A 19 -11.63 -2.14 5.45
CA GLY A 19 -10.29 -1.88 4.93
C GLY A 19 -9.27 -1.53 6.01
N PHE A 20 -9.56 -0.51 6.83
CA PHE A 20 -8.65 -0.05 7.88
C PHE A 20 -8.48 -1.10 8.99
N THR A 21 -9.54 -1.81 9.38
CA THR A 21 -9.43 -2.91 10.35
C THR A 21 -8.56 -4.04 9.83
N SER A 22 -8.69 -4.40 8.56
CA SER A 22 -7.83 -5.42 7.92
C SER A 22 -6.37 -4.97 7.90
N TYR A 23 -6.10 -3.70 7.60
CA TYR A 23 -4.76 -3.12 7.66
C TYR A 23 -4.14 -3.25 9.07
N LEU A 24 -4.88 -2.85 10.11
CA LEU A 24 -4.43 -3.00 11.50
C LEU A 24 -4.22 -4.46 11.90
N TYR A 25 -5.07 -5.38 11.41
CA TYR A 25 -4.93 -6.80 11.66
C TYR A 25 -3.63 -7.36 11.07
N ILE A 26 -3.31 -7.01 9.81
CA ILE A 26 -2.07 -7.47 9.16
C ILE A 26 -0.85 -6.85 9.86
N LEU A 27 -0.91 -5.57 10.28
CA LEU A 27 0.18 -4.96 11.05
C LEU A 27 0.46 -5.70 12.37
N LYS A 28 -0.56 -6.27 13.02
CA LYS A 28 -0.36 -7.08 14.23
C LYS A 28 0.25 -8.46 13.95
N LYS A 29 0.11 -8.99 12.73
CA LYS A 29 0.55 -10.33 12.34
C LYS A 29 1.76 -10.37 11.41
N SER A 30 2.20 -9.24 10.88
CA SER A 30 3.28 -9.15 9.91
C SER A 30 4.19 -7.95 10.19
N THR A 31 5.34 -7.89 9.54
CA THR A 31 6.25 -6.76 9.66
C THR A 31 5.70 -5.53 8.94
N ALA A 32 5.97 -4.34 9.46
CA ALA A 32 5.57 -3.09 8.83
C ALA A 32 6.06 -2.99 7.38
N ALA A 33 7.24 -3.53 7.07
CA ALA A 33 7.78 -3.60 5.72
C ALA A 33 6.87 -4.41 4.76
N ARG A 34 6.37 -5.58 5.18
CA ARG A 34 5.44 -6.38 4.36
C ARG A 34 4.12 -5.65 4.15
N VAL A 35 3.58 -5.00 5.19
CA VAL A 35 2.34 -4.24 5.04
C VAL A 35 2.52 -3.06 4.09
N ALA A 36 3.66 -2.37 4.14
CA ALA A 36 3.97 -1.28 3.22
C ALA A 36 4.00 -1.73 1.75
N THR A 37 4.47 -2.95 1.45
CA THR A 37 4.44 -3.47 0.08
C THR A 37 3.03 -3.64 -0.49
N TYR A 38 2.00 -3.82 0.36
CA TYR A 38 0.61 -3.89 -0.10
C TYR A 38 0.14 -2.60 -0.77
N ALA A 39 0.63 -1.44 -0.32
CA ALA A 39 0.28 -0.15 -0.93
C ALA A 39 0.75 -0.06 -2.41
N LEU A 40 1.77 -0.85 -2.79
CA LEU A 40 2.27 -0.91 -4.16
C LEU A 40 1.34 -1.68 -5.11
N VAL A 41 0.37 -2.42 -4.57
CA VAL A 41 -0.64 -3.14 -5.35
C VAL A 41 -1.79 -2.19 -5.74
N ASN A 42 -2.00 -1.09 -5.01
CA ASN A 42 -3.07 -0.13 -5.26
C ASN A 42 -3.10 0.43 -6.70
N PRO A 43 -1.97 0.80 -7.34
CA PRO A 43 -1.98 1.29 -8.72
C PRO A 43 -2.50 0.25 -9.72
N VAL A 44 -2.17 -1.02 -9.50
CA VAL A 44 -2.64 -2.13 -10.34
C VAL A 44 -4.14 -2.30 -10.19
N VAL A 45 -4.62 -2.32 -8.93
CA VAL A 45 -6.05 -2.44 -8.62
C VAL A 45 -6.83 -1.26 -9.19
N ALA A 46 -6.35 -0.03 -9.00
CA ALA A 46 -7.00 1.18 -9.51
C ALA A 46 -7.11 1.14 -11.05
N LEU A 47 -6.05 0.73 -11.75
CA LEU A 47 -6.06 0.63 -13.20
C LEU A 47 -7.06 -0.44 -13.70
N LEU A 48 -7.06 -1.63 -13.08
CA LEU A 48 -8.00 -2.69 -13.42
C LEU A 48 -9.45 -2.24 -13.18
N LEU A 49 -9.71 -1.57 -12.06
CA LEU A 49 -11.04 -1.05 -11.74
C LEU A 49 -11.47 0.07 -12.70
N GLY A 50 -10.57 1.00 -13.05
CA GLY A 50 -10.83 2.07 -14.00
C GLY A 50 -11.14 1.54 -15.40
N TRP A 51 -10.35 0.58 -15.88
CA TRP A 51 -10.61 -0.07 -17.16
C TRP A 51 -11.93 -0.88 -17.16
N LEU A 52 -12.18 -1.68 -16.12
CA LEU A 52 -13.32 -2.59 -16.08
C LEU A 52 -14.66 -1.90 -15.75
N PHE A 53 -14.67 -0.99 -14.78
CA PHE A 53 -15.90 -0.38 -14.26
C PHE A 53 -16.14 1.04 -14.77
N ALA A 54 -15.08 1.83 -14.99
CA ALA A 54 -15.22 3.19 -15.52
C ALA A 54 -15.19 3.25 -17.06
N GLY A 55 -14.85 2.12 -17.72
CA GLY A 55 -14.82 2.02 -19.18
C GLY A 55 -13.74 2.88 -19.82
N GLU A 56 -12.65 3.16 -19.09
CA GLU A 56 -11.56 3.98 -19.60
C GLU A 56 -10.92 3.33 -20.83
N THR A 57 -10.82 4.10 -21.92
CA THR A 57 -10.17 3.63 -23.13
C THR A 57 -8.66 3.54 -22.90
N ILE A 58 -8.10 2.33 -23.07
CA ILE A 58 -6.66 2.12 -22.96
C ILE A 58 -6.00 2.75 -24.19
N SER A 59 -5.56 3.99 -24.02
CA SER A 59 -4.76 4.70 -25.02
C SER A 59 -3.29 4.28 -24.93
N LEU A 60 -2.51 4.54 -25.98
CA LEU A 60 -1.07 4.27 -25.98
C LEU A 60 -0.33 5.01 -24.84
N ARG A 61 -0.81 6.21 -24.47
CA ARG A 61 -0.30 6.98 -23.33
C ARG A 61 -0.58 6.25 -22.01
N THR A 62 -1.78 5.69 -21.85
CA THR A 62 -2.15 4.91 -20.65
C THR A 62 -1.26 3.69 -20.52
N VAL A 63 -1.02 2.96 -21.62
CA VAL A 63 -0.11 1.81 -21.65
C VAL A 63 1.31 2.21 -21.22
N ALA A 64 1.85 3.29 -21.79
CA ALA A 64 3.19 3.77 -21.42
C ALA A 64 3.28 4.14 -19.94
N ALA A 65 2.28 4.85 -19.40
CA ALA A 65 2.22 5.19 -17.97
C ALA A 65 2.13 3.95 -17.08
N THR A 66 1.29 2.98 -17.46
CA THR A 66 1.15 1.70 -16.76
C THR A 66 2.48 0.94 -16.72
N ILE A 67 3.20 0.85 -17.85
CA ILE A 67 4.51 0.19 -17.90
C ILE A 67 5.49 0.85 -16.92
N VAL A 68 5.57 2.18 -16.91
CA VAL A 68 6.46 2.92 -16.01
C VAL A 68 6.12 2.65 -14.54
N ILE A 69 4.83 2.72 -14.17
CA ILE A 69 4.37 2.49 -12.79
C ILE A 69 4.63 1.04 -12.36
N LEU A 70 4.27 0.06 -13.20
CA LEU A 70 4.49 -1.36 -12.89
C LEU A 70 5.98 -1.68 -12.77
N THR A 71 6.83 -1.11 -13.63
CA THR A 71 8.28 -1.29 -13.54
C THR A 71 8.81 -0.77 -12.21
N ALA A 72 8.39 0.42 -11.77
CA ALA A 72 8.76 0.96 -10.47
C ALA A 72 8.30 0.05 -9.32
N VAL A 73 7.06 -0.46 -9.37
CA VAL A 73 6.53 -1.41 -8.37
C VAL A 73 7.36 -2.69 -8.32
N VAL A 74 7.69 -3.28 -9.47
CA VAL A 74 8.52 -4.48 -9.56
C VAL A 74 9.91 -4.23 -8.98
N LEU A 75 10.54 -3.10 -9.28
CA LEU A 75 11.84 -2.73 -8.73
C LEU A 75 11.81 -2.64 -7.20
N VAL A 76 10.77 -2.04 -6.62
CA VAL A 76 10.64 -1.92 -5.16
C VAL A 76 10.41 -3.29 -4.50
N ILE A 77 9.62 -4.16 -5.12
CA ILE A 77 9.33 -5.50 -4.57
C ILE A 77 10.56 -6.42 -4.65
N THR A 78 11.34 -6.31 -5.73
CA THR A 78 12.53 -7.16 -5.95
C THR A 78 13.81 -6.63 -5.31
N ALA A 79 13.81 -5.36 -4.87
CA ALA A 79 14.95 -4.77 -4.19
C ALA A 79 15.32 -5.57 -2.92
N PRO A 80 16.60 -5.95 -2.73
CA PRO A 80 17.07 -6.60 -1.52
C PRO A 80 16.74 -5.74 -0.30
N HIS A 81 15.97 -6.30 0.63
CA HIS A 81 15.82 -5.68 1.94
C HIS A 81 17.14 -5.88 2.68
N HIS A 82 17.93 -4.83 2.87
CA HIS A 82 19.02 -4.85 3.84
C HIS A 82 18.38 -4.74 5.24
N PRO A 83 18.48 -5.76 6.12
CA PRO A 83 18.26 -5.57 7.53
C PRO A 83 19.00 -4.33 8.01
N LYS A 84 18.24 -3.36 8.52
CA LYS A 84 18.79 -2.25 9.28
C LYS A 84 19.43 -2.91 10.49
N GLU A 85 20.76 -2.97 10.50
CA GLU A 85 21.54 -3.41 11.63
C GLU A 85 21.01 -2.65 12.85
N HIS A 86 20.51 -3.38 13.85
CA HIS A 86 20.14 -2.77 15.12
C HIS A 86 21.39 -2.05 15.60
N VAL A 87 21.39 -0.72 15.52
CA VAL A 87 22.30 0.12 16.29
C VAL A 87 21.94 -0.19 17.74
N GLN A 88 22.60 -1.22 18.30
CA GLN A 88 22.66 -1.43 19.74
C GLN A 88 23.27 -0.14 20.26
N GLU A 89 22.44 0.68 20.89
CA GLU A 89 22.98 1.72 21.75
C GLU A 89 23.96 1.02 22.69
N PRO A 90 25.21 1.51 22.80
CA PRO A 90 26.18 0.92 23.70
C PRO A 90 25.53 0.80 25.08
N VAL A 91 25.44 -0.42 25.60
CA VAL A 91 25.02 -0.65 26.98
C VAL A 91 25.96 0.20 27.84
N PRO A 92 25.45 1.20 28.60
CA PRO A 92 26.31 2.03 29.42
C PRO A 92 27.10 1.14 30.37
N ALA A 93 28.39 1.45 30.52
CA ALA A 93 29.28 0.65 31.33
C ALA A 93 28.73 0.54 32.77
N PRO A 94 28.82 -0.62 33.42
CA PRO A 94 28.49 -0.74 34.83
C PRO A 94 29.34 0.28 35.63
N GLY A 95 28.73 1.39 36.06
CA GLY A 95 29.40 2.47 36.78
C GLY A 95 29.07 3.91 36.35
N GLU A 96 28.29 4.13 35.28
CA GLU A 96 27.86 5.48 34.85
C GLU A 96 26.42 5.86 35.28
N VAL A 97 26.01 5.50 36.51
CA VAL A 97 24.81 6.07 37.18
C VAL A 97 25.14 6.58 38.58
#